data_AF-A0A813VYB4-F1
#
_entry.id   AF-A0A813VYB4-F1
#
_cell.length_a   1.000
_cell.length_b   1.000
_cell.length_c   1.000
_cell.angle_alpha   90.00
_cell.angle_beta   90.00
_cell.angle_gamma   90.00
#
_symmetry.space_group_name_H-M   'P 1'
#
loop_
_entity.id
_entity.type
_entity.pdbx_description
1 polymer ?
#
loop_
_entity_poly.entity_id
_entity_poly.type
_entity_poly.pdbx_seq_one_letter_code
_entity_poly.pdbx_strand_id
1 'polypeptide(L)'
;MNEIDVTLPCGGTTKYSNLINQEDGTFCQNCSFKHYLNINEIIKIPGNKEKILKKEIEILLERFDLNNLNQLVEKKFDEITFQIDIHSEILIQKINKYRIELQEKVKRKRNEIISQVEKTEINNKISKKLFIEELEKDENLFDKSKTEEKIIQKLTEKEKIENEIKDEINKYKFLQNEKNFKIEAIFGYFGFQKNLKEGNGNYKKIF
;
A
#
# COMPACT_ATOMS: atom_id res chain seq x y z
N MET A 1 33.82 10.70 -50.66
CA MET A 1 34.42 12.06 -50.64
C MET A 1 35.11 12.44 -51.96
N ASN A 2 35.49 11.48 -52.82
CA ASN A 2 36.34 11.71 -54.00
C ASN A 2 35.61 12.18 -55.28
N GLU A 3 34.30 12.40 -55.22
CA GLU A 3 33.45 12.70 -56.39
C GLU A 3 32.80 14.09 -56.32
N ILE A 4 33.20 14.92 -55.36
CA ILE A 4 32.62 16.26 -55.19
C ILE A 4 33.35 17.22 -56.13
N ASP A 5 32.64 17.82 -57.08
CA ASP A 5 33.18 18.91 -57.90
C ASP A 5 33.03 20.26 -57.17
N VAL A 6 34.17 20.87 -56.88
CA VAL A 6 34.29 22.17 -56.24
C VAL A 6 34.68 23.25 -57.25
N THR A 7 34.12 24.44 -57.07
CA THR A 7 34.36 25.61 -57.90
C THR A 7 35.60 26.35 -57.42
N LEU A 8 36.50 26.68 -58.33
CA LEU A 8 37.70 27.46 -58.08
C LEU A 8 37.40 28.97 -58.14
N PRO A 9 38.25 29.84 -57.57
CA PRO A 9 38.04 31.29 -57.61
C PRO A 9 38.04 31.86 -59.04
N CYS A 10 38.69 31.17 -59.97
CA CYS A 10 38.69 31.52 -61.39
C CYS A 10 37.46 31.04 -62.17
N GLY A 11 36.47 30.45 -61.50
CA GLY A 11 35.25 29.91 -62.11
C GLY A 11 35.38 28.51 -62.70
N GLY A 12 36.59 27.96 -62.82
CA GLY A 12 36.80 26.55 -63.21
C GLY A 12 36.38 25.57 -62.11
N THR A 13 36.29 24.29 -62.42
CA THR A 13 35.95 23.23 -61.46
C THR A 13 37.09 22.23 -61.29
N THR A 14 37.17 21.58 -60.13
CA THR A 14 38.07 20.46 -59.86
C THR A 14 37.45 19.49 -58.86
N LYS A 15 37.96 18.26 -58.78
CA LYS A 15 37.53 17.30 -57.77
C LYS A 15 38.11 17.65 -56.41
N TYR A 16 37.29 17.53 -55.36
CA TYR A 16 37.70 17.77 -53.97
C TYR A 16 38.89 16.88 -53.54
N SER A 17 38.97 15.63 -54.03
CA SER A 17 40.11 14.73 -53.78
C SER A 17 41.45 15.28 -54.28
N ASN A 18 41.44 16.16 -55.28
CA ASN A 18 42.65 16.77 -55.82
C ASN A 18 43.16 17.92 -54.95
N LEU A 19 42.33 18.41 -54.02
CA LEU A 19 42.66 19.52 -53.13
C LEU A 19 42.98 19.04 -51.70
N ILE A 20 42.26 18.04 -51.18
CA ILE A 20 42.34 17.65 -49.76
C ILE A 20 43.73 17.14 -49.31
N ASN A 21 44.56 16.68 -50.25
CA ASN A 21 45.89 16.14 -49.97
C ASN A 21 47.03 17.16 -50.14
N GLN A 22 46.73 18.43 -50.35
CA GLN A 22 47.75 19.47 -50.55
C GLN A 22 47.70 20.46 -49.38
N GLU A 23 48.77 20.51 -48.59
CA GLU A 23 48.79 21.20 -47.28
C GLU A 23 48.86 22.73 -47.41
N ASP A 24 49.52 23.26 -48.44
CA ASP A 24 49.83 24.69 -48.53
C ASP A 24 49.09 25.43 -49.66
N GLY A 25 48.39 24.72 -50.53
CA GLY A 25 47.82 25.25 -51.78
C GLY A 25 48.46 24.65 -53.04
N THR A 26 48.02 25.11 -54.21
CA THR A 26 48.45 24.53 -55.49
C THR A 26 48.31 25.50 -56.65
N PHE A 27 49.03 25.29 -57.74
CA PHE A 27 48.83 26.12 -58.94
C PHE A 27 47.63 25.63 -59.75
N CYS A 28 46.81 26.57 -60.20
CA CYS A 28 45.58 26.24 -60.93
C CYS A 28 45.88 25.64 -62.31
N GLN A 29 45.59 24.35 -62.45
CA GLN A 29 45.72 23.64 -63.73
C GLN A 29 44.74 24.18 -64.80
N ASN A 30 43.54 24.62 -64.40
CA ASN A 30 42.52 25.17 -65.32
C ASN A 30 42.96 26.49 -65.96
N CYS A 31 43.87 27.23 -65.33
CA CYS A 31 44.37 28.51 -65.86
C CYS A 31 45.82 28.39 -66.35
N SER A 32 46.27 27.19 -66.72
CA SER A 32 47.65 26.94 -67.17
C SER A 32 48.70 27.44 -66.16
N PHE A 33 48.45 27.19 -64.87
CA PHE A 33 49.33 27.52 -63.74
C PHE A 33 49.57 29.01 -63.49
N LYS A 34 48.68 29.90 -63.97
CA LYS A 34 48.82 31.37 -63.86
C LYS A 34 48.54 31.97 -62.47
N HIS A 35 47.91 31.23 -61.56
CA HIS A 35 47.66 31.70 -60.20
C HIS A 35 47.72 30.57 -59.18
N TYR A 36 47.95 30.97 -57.94
CA TYR A 36 47.98 30.09 -56.78
C TYR A 36 46.58 29.93 -56.18
N LEU A 37 46.24 28.71 -55.81
CA LEU A 37 44.98 28.32 -55.20
C LEU A 37 45.22 28.04 -53.72
N ASN A 38 44.63 28.86 -52.85
CA ASN A 38 44.56 28.58 -51.42
C ASN A 38 43.40 27.62 -51.15
N ILE A 39 43.71 26.38 -50.78
CA ILE A 39 42.72 25.32 -50.57
C ILE A 39 41.78 25.67 -49.42
N ASN A 40 42.28 26.31 -48.36
CA ASN A 40 41.47 26.74 -47.23
C ASN A 40 40.43 27.80 -47.62
N GLU A 41 40.73 28.64 -48.61
CA GLU A 41 39.79 29.63 -49.13
C GLU A 41 38.77 28.96 -50.07
N ILE A 42 39.21 28.02 -50.91
CA ILE A 42 38.34 27.29 -51.85
C ILE A 42 37.27 26.48 -51.11
N ILE A 43 37.66 25.79 -50.04
CA ILE A 43 36.73 25.00 -49.22
C ILE A 43 35.69 25.90 -48.52
N LYS A 44 36.06 27.15 -48.21
CA LYS A 44 35.19 28.12 -47.54
C LYS A 44 34.22 28.84 -48.48
N ILE A 45 34.38 28.72 -49.81
CA ILE A 45 33.41 29.26 -50.78
C ILE A 45 32.03 28.68 -50.46
N PRO A 46 30.96 29.49 -50.28
CA PRO A 46 29.67 29.03 -49.77
C PRO A 46 29.12 27.78 -50.49
N GLY A 47 29.14 27.76 -51.82
CA GLY A 47 28.65 26.62 -52.60
C GLY A 47 29.52 25.36 -52.48
N ASN A 48 30.83 25.51 -52.28
CA ASN A 48 31.72 24.36 -52.05
C ASN A 48 31.52 23.80 -50.64
N LYS A 49 31.45 24.69 -49.64
CA LYS A 49 31.20 24.33 -48.25
C LYS A 49 29.91 23.52 -48.12
N GLU A 50 28.83 23.97 -48.78
CA GLU A 50 27.55 23.26 -48.78
C GLU A 50 27.66 21.87 -49.42
N LYS A 51 28.30 21.76 -50.59
CA LYS A 51 28.51 20.46 -51.26
C LYS A 51 29.32 19.48 -50.41
N ILE A 52 30.36 19.97 -49.75
CA ILE A 52 31.22 19.16 -48.87
C ILE A 52 30.41 18.69 -47.65
N LEU A 53 29.74 19.61 -46.95
CA LEU A 53 28.90 19.28 -45.79
C LEU A 53 27.80 18.28 -46.14
N LYS A 54 27.14 18.45 -47.28
CA LYS A 54 26.09 17.52 -47.73
C LYS A 54 26.64 16.11 -47.92
N LYS A 55 27.80 15.96 -48.56
CA LYS A 55 28.42 14.65 -48.77
C LYS A 55 28.92 14.03 -47.47
N GLU A 56 29.42 14.83 -46.53
CA GLU A 56 29.78 14.36 -45.19
C GLU A 56 28.56 13.81 -44.44
N ILE A 57 27.42 14.52 -44.50
CA ILE A 57 26.16 14.05 -43.92
C ILE A 57 25.71 12.74 -44.59
N GLU A 58 25.74 12.65 -45.92
CA GLU A 58 25.40 11.41 -46.64
C GLU A 58 26.25 10.22 -46.19
N ILE A 59 27.57 10.40 -46.09
CA ILE A 59 28.49 9.33 -45.63
C ILE A 59 28.20 8.93 -44.18
N LEU A 60 27.87 9.89 -43.31
CA LEU A 60 27.51 9.61 -41.93
C LEU A 60 26.20 8.82 -41.84
N LEU A 61 25.21 9.17 -42.66
CA LEU A 61 23.95 8.44 -42.75
C LEU A 61 24.11 7.04 -43.35
N GLU A 62 24.94 6.88 -44.38
CA GLU A 62 25.28 5.57 -44.97
C GLU A 62 25.99 4.66 -43.97
N ARG A 63 26.79 5.23 -43.07
CA ARG A 63 27.47 4.50 -41.98
C ARG A 63 26.59 4.27 -40.75
N PHE A 64 25.43 4.92 -40.67
CA PHE A 64 24.52 4.80 -39.54
C PHE A 64 23.74 3.48 -39.65
N ASP A 65 24.32 2.41 -39.11
CA ASP A 65 23.68 1.11 -39.08
C ASP A 65 22.69 1.02 -37.89
N LEU A 66 21.42 1.28 -38.18
CA LEU A 66 20.30 1.12 -37.25
C LEU A 66 20.24 -0.28 -36.62
N ASN A 67 20.70 -1.32 -37.33
CA ASN A 67 20.66 -2.68 -36.80
C ASN A 67 21.68 -2.87 -35.67
N ASN A 68 22.88 -2.28 -35.80
CA ASN A 68 23.89 -2.31 -34.73
C ASN A 68 23.41 -1.54 -33.49
N LEU A 69 22.70 -0.42 -33.68
CA LEU A 69 22.14 0.33 -32.56
C LEU A 69 21.06 -0.48 -31.82
N ASN A 70 20.14 -1.10 -32.56
CA ASN A 70 19.08 -1.92 -31.97
C ASN A 70 19.65 -3.13 -31.22
N GLN A 71 20.65 -3.81 -31.78
CA GLN A 71 21.34 -4.92 -31.10
C GLN A 71 22.04 -4.47 -29.81
N LEU A 72 22.66 -3.28 -29.82
CA LEU A 72 23.30 -2.73 -28.62
C LEU A 72 22.26 -2.40 -27.53
N VAL A 73 21.10 -1.86 -27.94
CA VAL A 73 20.00 -1.55 -27.04
C VAL A 73 19.39 -2.82 -26.45
N GLU A 74 19.10 -3.84 -27.26
CA GLU A 74 18.60 -5.14 -26.80
C GLU A 74 19.55 -5.77 -25.79
N LYS A 75 20.85 -5.82 -26.09
CA LYS A 75 21.86 -6.35 -25.18
C LYS A 75 21.87 -5.61 -23.84
N LYS A 76 21.65 -4.29 -23.83
CA LYS A 76 21.57 -3.50 -22.60
C LYS A 76 20.32 -3.82 -21.79
N PHE A 77 19.18 -4.07 -22.45
CA PHE A 77 17.97 -4.53 -21.77
C PHE A 77 18.14 -5.92 -21.15
N ASP A 78 18.81 -6.84 -21.84
CA ASP A 78 19.11 -8.17 -21.31
C ASP A 78 20.03 -8.10 -20.09
N GLU A 79 21.09 -7.28 -20.15
CA GLU A 79 22.01 -7.04 -19.02
C GLU A 79 21.26 -6.48 -17.79
N ILE A 80 20.36 -5.52 -17.99
CA ILE A 80 19.56 -4.94 -16.91
C ILE A 80 18.60 -5.97 -16.32
N THR A 81 17.91 -6.74 -17.17
CA THR A 81 16.96 -7.78 -16.74
C THR A 81 17.65 -8.81 -15.87
N PHE A 82 18.81 -9.30 -16.33
CA PHE A 82 19.64 -10.24 -15.57
C PHE A 82 20.08 -9.66 -14.21
N GLN A 83 20.46 -8.38 -14.15
CA GLN A 83 20.80 -7.74 -12.88
C GLN A 83 19.62 -7.64 -11.92
N ILE A 84 18.42 -7.36 -12.43
CA ILE A 84 17.19 -7.30 -11.63
C ILE A 84 16.88 -8.68 -11.04
N ASP A 85 17.00 -9.74 -11.84
CA ASP A 85 16.74 -11.11 -11.40
C ASP A 85 17.70 -11.53 -10.27
N ILE A 86 19.00 -11.29 -10.45
CA ILE A 86 20.01 -11.57 -9.41
C ILE A 86 19.70 -10.81 -8.12
N HIS A 87 19.39 -9.51 -8.21
CA HIS A 87 19.10 -8.71 -7.03
C HIS A 87 17.84 -9.22 -6.31
N SER A 88 16.83 -9.64 -7.07
CA SER A 88 15.60 -10.21 -6.53
C SER A 88 15.87 -11.50 -5.77
N GLU A 89 16.68 -12.41 -6.32
CA GLU A 89 17.07 -13.66 -5.65
C GLU A 89 17.85 -13.40 -4.36
N ILE A 90 18.80 -12.46 -4.38
CA ILE A 90 19.57 -12.05 -3.18
C ILE A 90 18.63 -11.52 -2.09
N LEU A 91 17.65 -10.69 -2.45
CA LEU A 91 16.68 -10.16 -1.50
C LEU A 91 15.79 -11.27 -0.91
N ILE A 92 15.33 -12.21 -1.73
CA ILE A 92 14.56 -13.37 -1.27
C ILE A 92 15.38 -14.20 -0.27
N GLN A 93 16.66 -14.45 -0.55
CA GLN A 93 17.54 -15.16 0.37
C GLN A 93 17.70 -14.42 1.70
N LYS A 94 17.89 -13.09 1.68
CA LYS A 94 17.99 -12.27 2.89
C LYS A 94 16.70 -12.30 3.72
N ILE A 95 15.54 -12.19 3.07
CA ILE A 95 14.22 -12.29 3.73
C ILE A 95 14.07 -13.66 4.39
N ASN A 96 14.42 -14.74 3.68
CA ASN A 96 14.32 -16.09 4.22
C ASN A 96 15.26 -16.31 5.42
N LYS A 97 16.48 -15.80 5.37
CA LYS A 97 17.42 -15.83 6.51
C LYS A 97 16.82 -15.11 7.72
N TYR A 98 16.31 -13.90 7.53
CA TYR A 98 15.70 -13.12 8.61
C TYR A 98 14.46 -13.82 9.21
N ARG A 99 13.64 -14.45 8.35
CA ARG A 99 12.49 -15.26 8.78
C ARG A 99 12.91 -16.42 9.70
N ILE A 100 13.96 -17.14 9.32
CA ILE A 100 14.50 -18.25 10.13
C ILE A 100 14.99 -17.73 11.49
N GLU A 101 15.78 -16.65 11.49
CA GLU A 101 16.29 -16.03 12.72
C GLU A 101 15.17 -15.58 13.67
N LEU A 102 14.08 -15.00 13.13
CA LEU A 102 12.90 -14.63 13.91
C LEU A 102 12.20 -15.86 14.50
N GLN A 103 12.02 -16.93 13.72
CA GLN A 103 11.42 -18.17 14.21
C GLN A 103 12.23 -18.78 15.36
N GLU A 104 13.56 -18.76 15.25
CA GLU A 104 14.45 -19.22 16.32
C GLU A 104 14.38 -18.34 17.57
N LYS A 105 14.29 -17.01 17.42
CA LYS A 105 14.09 -16.08 18.55
C LYS A 105 12.78 -16.36 19.27
N VAL A 106 11.69 -16.55 18.53
CA VAL A 106 10.37 -16.87 19.09
C VAL A 106 10.41 -18.22 19.82
N LYS A 107 11.02 -19.25 19.22
CA LYS A 107 11.19 -20.56 19.88
C LYS A 107 11.98 -20.46 21.17
N ARG A 108 13.10 -19.70 21.16
CA ARG A 108 13.90 -19.45 22.37
C ARG A 108 13.09 -18.76 23.46
N LYS A 109 12.38 -17.68 23.12
CA LYS A 109 11.52 -16.95 24.06
C LYS A 109 10.40 -17.83 24.63
N ARG A 110 9.77 -18.66 23.79
CA ARG A 110 8.78 -19.63 24.25
C ARG A 110 9.37 -20.60 25.28
N ASN A 111 10.54 -21.16 24.99
CA ASN A 111 11.19 -22.09 25.92
C ASN A 111 11.62 -21.40 27.22
N GLU A 112 12.13 -20.16 27.15
CA GLU A 112 12.43 -19.35 28.33
C GLU A 112 11.19 -19.16 29.21
N ILE A 113 10.04 -18.82 28.61
CA ILE A 113 8.77 -18.65 29.33
C ILE A 113 8.33 -19.97 29.95
N ILE A 114 8.35 -21.08 29.21
CA ILE A 114 7.98 -22.40 29.74
C ILE A 114 8.85 -22.75 30.94
N SER A 115 10.18 -22.62 30.83
CA SER A 115 11.09 -22.90 31.94
C SER A 115 10.90 -21.94 33.12
N GLN A 116 10.51 -20.69 32.89
CA GLN A 116 10.14 -19.76 33.95
C GLN A 116 8.86 -20.25 34.63
N VAL A 117 7.80 -20.55 33.89
CA VAL A 117 6.54 -21.09 34.42
C VAL A 117 6.79 -22.35 35.24
N GLU A 118 7.54 -23.32 34.69
CA GLU A 118 7.90 -24.55 35.41
C GLU A 118 8.68 -24.26 36.70
N LYS A 119 9.65 -23.33 36.69
CA LYS A 119 10.34 -22.91 37.91
C LYS A 119 9.40 -22.25 38.90
N THR A 120 8.45 -21.44 38.41
CA THR A 120 7.46 -20.78 39.26
C THR A 120 6.46 -21.78 39.82
N GLU A 121 6.04 -22.80 39.07
CA GLU A 121 5.16 -23.89 39.52
C GLU A 121 5.87 -24.87 40.45
N ILE A 122 7.15 -25.15 40.22
CA ILE A 122 7.99 -25.96 41.14
C ILE A 122 8.22 -25.19 42.45
N ASN A 123 8.45 -23.87 42.39
CA ASN A 123 8.57 -23.01 43.59
C ASN A 123 7.21 -22.71 44.24
N ASN A 124 6.12 -22.67 43.47
CA ASN A 124 4.72 -22.57 43.92
C ASN A 124 4.07 -23.94 44.10
N LYS A 125 4.86 -25.02 44.24
CA LYS A 125 4.45 -26.11 45.11
C LYS A 125 4.42 -25.52 46.52
N ILE A 126 3.38 -24.74 46.81
CA ILE A 126 2.68 -24.85 48.08
C ILE A 126 2.47 -26.34 48.21
N SER A 127 3.35 -27.00 48.98
CA SER A 127 3.27 -28.44 49.07
C SER A 127 1.85 -28.72 49.53
N LYS A 128 1.15 -29.66 48.90
CA LYS A 128 -0.21 -30.02 49.32
C LYS A 128 -0.28 -30.19 50.84
N LYS A 129 0.84 -30.65 51.43
CA LYS A 129 1.13 -30.70 52.85
C LYS A 129 1.12 -29.33 53.56
N LEU A 130 1.87 -28.32 53.11
CA LEU A 130 1.85 -26.96 53.69
C LEU A 130 0.47 -26.29 53.57
N PHE A 131 -0.26 -26.53 52.47
CA PHE A 131 -1.61 -26.03 52.30
C PHE A 131 -2.60 -26.70 53.27
N ILE A 132 -2.51 -28.03 53.40
CA ILE A 132 -3.32 -28.79 54.38
C ILE A 132 -2.95 -28.37 55.81
N GLU A 133 -1.67 -28.21 56.14
CA GLU A 133 -1.21 -27.78 57.46
C GLU A 133 -1.69 -26.36 57.81
N GLU A 134 -1.73 -25.42 56.86
CA GLU A 134 -2.33 -24.10 57.09
C GLU A 134 -3.86 -24.15 57.20
N LEU A 135 -4.54 -24.99 56.41
CA LEU A 135 -5.98 -25.21 56.54
C LEU A 135 -6.36 -25.84 57.89
N GLU A 136 -5.54 -26.76 58.40
CA GLU A 136 -5.73 -27.41 59.69
C GLU A 136 -5.46 -26.46 60.89
N LYS A 137 -4.70 -25.38 60.70
CA LYS A 137 -4.46 -24.36 61.73
C LYS A 137 -5.65 -23.43 61.95
N ASP A 138 -6.52 -23.23 60.96
CA ASP A 138 -7.75 -22.43 61.13
C ASP A 138 -8.88 -23.36 61.60
N GLU A 139 -8.91 -23.65 62.91
CA GLU A 139 -9.90 -24.55 63.55
C GLU A 139 -11.36 -24.19 63.21
N ASN A 140 -11.62 -22.94 62.86
CA ASN A 140 -12.95 -22.41 62.60
C ASN A 140 -13.32 -22.30 61.11
N LEU A 141 -12.48 -22.81 60.20
CA LEU A 141 -12.68 -22.67 58.75
C LEU A 141 -14.00 -23.32 58.28
N PHE A 142 -14.35 -24.48 58.86
CA PHE A 142 -15.62 -25.16 58.59
C PHE A 142 -16.83 -24.39 59.16
N ASP A 143 -16.69 -23.72 60.30
CA ASP A 143 -17.78 -22.95 60.90
C ASP A 143 -17.99 -21.61 60.19
N LYS A 144 -16.92 -20.97 59.70
CA LYS A 144 -17.00 -19.83 58.78
C LYS A 144 -17.71 -20.23 57.49
N SER A 145 -17.33 -21.35 56.89
CA SER A 145 -17.97 -21.89 55.68
C SER A 145 -19.47 -22.17 55.87
N LYS A 146 -19.88 -22.83 56.96
CA LYS A 146 -21.30 -23.02 57.30
C LYS A 146 -22.06 -21.71 57.50
N THR A 147 -21.38 -20.68 58.03
CA THR A 147 -21.99 -19.37 58.26
C THR A 147 -22.20 -18.65 56.93
N GLU A 148 -21.24 -18.71 56.02
CA GLU A 148 -21.35 -18.17 54.66
C GLU A 148 -22.47 -18.86 53.87
N GLU A 149 -22.57 -20.19 53.93
CA GLU A 149 -23.67 -20.93 53.28
C GLU A 149 -25.05 -20.48 53.81
N LYS A 150 -25.19 -20.29 55.12
CA LYS A 150 -26.43 -19.75 55.73
C LYS A 150 -26.74 -18.34 55.26
N ILE A 151 -25.73 -17.49 55.06
CA ILE A 151 -25.91 -16.13 54.54
C ILE A 151 -26.36 -16.19 53.09
N ILE A 152 -25.73 -17.03 52.26
CA ILE A 152 -26.10 -17.22 50.86
C ILE A 152 -27.55 -17.67 50.76
N GLN A 153 -27.97 -18.68 51.52
CA GLN A 153 -29.35 -19.17 51.54
C GLN A 153 -30.35 -18.04 51.86
N LYS A 154 -30.09 -17.23 52.89
CA LYS A 154 -30.92 -16.07 53.25
C LYS A 154 -31.01 -15.03 52.14
N LEU A 155 -29.91 -14.79 51.42
CA LEU A 155 -29.89 -13.86 50.29
C LEU A 155 -30.76 -14.40 49.14
N THR A 156 -30.66 -15.69 48.83
CA THR A 156 -31.48 -16.31 47.78
C THR A 156 -32.98 -16.28 48.12
N GLU A 157 -33.34 -16.46 49.39
CA GLU A 157 -34.73 -16.30 49.84
C GLU A 157 -35.22 -14.87 49.67
N LYS A 158 -34.40 -13.87 50.00
CA LYS A 158 -34.74 -12.45 49.79
C LYS A 158 -34.91 -12.11 48.32
N GLU A 159 -34.06 -12.63 47.43
CA GLU A 159 -34.19 -12.43 45.98
C GLU A 159 -35.50 -13.02 45.43
N LYS A 160 -35.93 -14.18 45.93
CA LYS A 160 -37.24 -14.75 45.56
C LYS A 160 -38.39 -13.80 45.92
N ILE A 161 -38.39 -13.28 47.15
CA ILE A 161 -39.41 -12.32 47.61
C ILE A 161 -39.37 -11.04 46.76
N GLU A 162 -38.19 -10.53 46.43
CA GLU A 162 -38.04 -9.35 45.58
C GLU A 162 -38.66 -9.56 44.20
N ASN A 163 -38.47 -10.74 43.61
CA ASN A 163 -39.05 -11.09 42.32
C ASN A 163 -40.58 -11.23 42.39
N GLU A 164 -41.12 -11.83 43.46
CA GLU A 164 -42.57 -11.91 43.68
C GLU A 164 -43.21 -10.52 43.77
N ILE A 165 -42.58 -9.59 44.50
CA ILE A 165 -43.04 -8.20 44.60
C ILE A 165 -42.99 -7.50 43.23
N LYS A 166 -41.91 -7.69 42.47
CA LYS A 166 -41.78 -7.14 41.10
C LYS A 166 -42.89 -7.65 40.19
N ASP A 167 -43.23 -8.94 40.27
CA ASP A 167 -44.30 -9.53 39.49
C ASP A 167 -45.68 -8.96 39.86
N GLU A 168 -45.96 -8.75 41.14
CA GLU A 168 -47.18 -8.07 41.57
C GLU A 168 -47.25 -6.63 41.06
N ILE A 169 -46.17 -5.85 41.19
CA ILE A 169 -46.11 -4.49 40.66
C ILE A 169 -46.38 -4.47 39.15
N ASN A 170 -45.84 -5.43 38.40
CA ASN A 170 -46.07 -5.55 36.97
C ASN A 170 -47.54 -5.88 36.65
N LYS A 171 -48.19 -6.77 37.42
CA LYS A 171 -49.63 -7.03 37.30
C LYS A 171 -50.46 -5.77 37.57
N TYR A 172 -50.12 -5.01 38.61
CA TYR A 172 -50.81 -3.75 38.92
C TYR A 172 -50.65 -2.70 37.81
N LYS A 173 -49.44 -2.53 37.26
CA LYS A 173 -49.20 -1.63 36.12
C LYS A 173 -50.03 -2.03 34.89
N PHE A 174 -50.12 -3.32 34.59
CA PHE A 174 -50.94 -3.83 33.50
C PHE A 174 -52.43 -3.48 33.70
N LEU A 175 -52.97 -3.77 34.89
CA LEU A 175 -54.36 -3.44 35.24
C LEU A 175 -54.64 -1.93 35.19
N GLN A 176 -53.68 -1.11 35.59
CA GLN A 176 -53.80 0.35 35.52
C GLN A 176 -53.84 0.83 34.07
N ASN A 177 -53.00 0.28 33.19
CA ASN A 177 -53.04 0.59 31.76
C ASN A 177 -54.37 0.17 31.12
N GLU A 178 -54.92 -0.98 31.49
CA GLU A 178 -56.22 -1.44 31.00
C GLU A 178 -57.36 -0.50 31.44
N LYS A 179 -57.34 -0.03 32.69
CA LYS A 179 -58.29 0.97 33.18
C LYS A 179 -58.14 2.30 32.46
N ASN A 180 -56.91 2.78 32.25
CA ASN A 180 -56.65 4.01 31.51
C ASN A 180 -57.19 3.94 30.08
N PHE A 181 -56.96 2.81 29.40
CA PHE A 181 -57.51 2.58 28.06
C PHE A 181 -59.05 2.62 28.04
N LYS A 182 -59.71 2.01 29.03
CA LYS A 182 -61.18 2.09 29.18
C LYS A 182 -61.66 3.51 29.42
N ILE A 183 -60.95 4.29 30.22
CA ILE A 183 -61.27 5.70 30.48
C ILE A 183 -61.10 6.54 29.20
N GLU A 184 -60.01 6.37 28.47
CA GLU A 184 -59.77 7.03 27.18
C GLU A 184 -60.88 6.70 26.16
N ALA A 185 -61.31 5.44 26.08
CA ALA A 185 -62.42 5.03 25.21
C ALA A 185 -63.73 5.74 25.59
N ILE A 186 -64.02 5.89 26.89
CA ILE A 186 -65.20 6.62 27.38
C ILE A 186 -65.09 8.11 27.05
N PHE A 187 -63.94 8.76 27.30
CA PHE A 187 -63.73 10.16 26.93
C PHE A 187 -63.83 10.39 25.41
N GLY A 188 -63.29 9.47 24.60
CA GLY A 188 -63.45 9.49 23.15
C GLY A 188 -64.92 9.37 22.72
N TYR A 189 -65.69 8.49 23.36
CA TYR A 189 -67.14 8.37 23.14
C TYR A 189 -67.89 9.65 23.51
N PHE A 190 -67.59 10.28 24.64
CA PHE A 190 -68.20 11.55 25.02
C PHE A 190 -67.81 12.71 24.09
N GLY A 191 -66.55 12.78 23.64
CA GLY A 191 -66.11 13.74 22.63
C GLY A 191 -66.84 13.54 21.30
N PHE A 192 -67.04 12.29 20.89
CA PHE A 192 -67.84 11.94 19.72
C PHE A 192 -69.31 12.38 19.86
N GLN A 193 -69.95 12.11 21.02
CA GLN A 193 -71.32 12.57 21.28
C GLN A 193 -71.46 14.10 21.32
N LYS A 194 -70.44 14.81 21.83
CA LYS A 194 -70.42 16.28 21.83
C LYS A 194 -70.35 16.84 20.41
N ASN A 195 -69.50 16.27 19.55
CA ASN A 195 -69.42 16.63 18.13
C ASN A 195 -70.72 16.36 17.36
N LEU A 196 -71.46 15.30 17.72
CA LEU A 196 -72.79 15.03 17.16
C LEU A 196 -73.84 16.08 17.59
N LYS A 197 -73.77 16.57 18.84
CA LYS A 197 -74.69 17.59 19.36
C LYS A 197 -74.37 19.00 18.85
N GLU A 198 -73.10 19.28 18.56
CA GLU A 198 -72.64 20.58 18.02
C GLU A 198 -72.78 20.70 16.48
N GLY A 199 -73.40 19.73 15.81
CA GLY A 199 -73.78 19.83 14.40
C GLY A 199 -72.62 19.81 13.39
N ASN A 200 -71.39 19.55 13.83
CA ASN A 200 -70.22 19.43 12.95
C ASN A 200 -70.02 17.97 12.52
N GLY A 201 -70.94 17.47 11.71
CA GLY A 201 -70.84 16.16 11.08
C GLY A 201 -69.81 16.15 9.95
N ASN A 202 -68.52 16.10 10.29
CA ASN A 202 -67.45 15.77 9.33
C ASN A 202 -66.70 14.53 9.80
N TYR A 203 -67.33 13.37 9.64
CA TYR A 203 -66.65 12.09 9.84
C TYR A 203 -65.99 11.64 8.53
N LYS A 204 -64.70 11.91 8.40
CA LYS A 204 -63.82 11.15 7.51
C LYS A 204 -63.69 9.73 8.10
N LYS A 205 -64.28 8.75 7.42
CA LYS A 205 -63.96 7.33 7.62
C LYS A 205 -62.46 7.15 7.35
N ILE A 206 -61.72 6.68 8.34
CA ILE A 206 -60.39 6.10 8.16
C ILE A 206 -60.54 4.63 8.59
N PHE A 207 -60.28 3.73 7.63
CA PHE A 207 -60.04 2.31 7.87
C PHE A 207 -58.66 2.12 8.49
#